data_AF-A0AAD4C3M6-F1
#
_entry.id   AF-A0AAD4C3M6-F1
#
_cell.length_a   1.000
_cell.length_b   1.000
_cell.length_c   1.000
_cell.angle_alpha   90.00
_cell.angle_beta   90.00
_cell.angle_gamma   90.00
#
_symmetry.space_group_name_H-M   'P 1'
#
loop_
_entity.id
_entity.type
_entity.pdbx_description
1 polymer ?
#
loop_
_entity_poly.entity_id
_entity_poly.type
_entity_poly.pdbx_seq_one_letter_code
_entity_poly.pdbx_strand_id
1 'polypeptide(L)'
;MTHDVNMAEGPASVADTTASTPSPKPSSSDHKNGDSRSRSDDAGRSHLTTSAVPSSSSALPPPSAMIHMRCLIVTQDASIIIGKGGSHVNEIRDKSGARVMVSESIPGNPERILNVSGPLDAVSKAFGLIVRRINDEPFDVPSVPGSRAVTIKFMIPNSRMGSVIGKQGSKIKEIQDASGARLNASEGMLPGSTERVLSVAGVADAIHIATYYIGNILIEAQERTPSSSSGHSSYRPSSYTRRPPYSGSSYVPGYSSHHPYAPSQNPPQQLQTQQIYIPNDLVGCIIGKGGSKINEIRHMSASQIKIMEPGAGLNGAPSSGSEGERLVVITGQPTNIQMAVQLLYHRLEQEKQKQLRASASSSSS
;
A
#
# COMPACT_ATOMS: atom_id res chain seq x y z
N MET A 1 6.46 -42.93 -59.20
CA MET A 1 5.16 -42.28 -59.44
C MET A 1 4.90 -41.38 -58.24
N THR A 2 4.94 -40.05 -58.24
CA THR A 2 5.17 -38.98 -59.26
C THR A 2 5.51 -37.68 -58.49
N HIS A 3 6.27 -36.70 -58.97
CA HIS A 3 7.00 -36.56 -60.25
C HIS A 3 8.23 -35.63 -60.10
N ASP A 4 9.12 -35.74 -61.07
CA ASP A 4 10.01 -34.74 -61.70
C ASP A 4 9.74 -33.25 -61.36
N VAL A 5 10.74 -32.51 -60.87
CA VAL A 5 11.88 -31.89 -61.60
C VAL A 5 11.46 -30.72 -62.48
N ASN A 6 11.90 -29.51 -62.10
CA ASN A 6 12.26 -28.49 -63.08
C ASN A 6 13.42 -27.63 -62.56
N MET A 7 14.53 -27.64 -63.29
CA MET A 7 15.70 -26.78 -63.11
C MET A 7 16.02 -26.21 -64.50
N ALA A 8 16.11 -24.89 -64.65
CA ALA A 8 16.99 -24.23 -65.62
C ALA A 8 16.98 -22.69 -65.49
N GLU A 9 18.19 -22.13 -65.39
CA GLU A 9 18.69 -20.92 -66.04
C GLU A 9 18.11 -19.51 -65.72
N GLY A 10 18.98 -18.63 -65.22
CA GLY A 10 18.94 -17.16 -65.42
C GLY A 10 19.79 -16.79 -66.65
N PRO A 11 20.70 -15.79 -66.62
CA PRO A 11 20.81 -14.62 -65.73
C PRO A 11 21.14 -13.29 -66.48
N ALA A 12 20.90 -12.13 -65.86
CA ALA A 12 21.60 -10.83 -66.05
C ALA A 12 20.96 -9.81 -65.08
N SER A 13 21.61 -9.08 -64.16
CA SER A 13 22.97 -8.54 -63.97
C SER A 13 23.20 -7.11 -64.50
N VAL A 14 23.91 -6.34 -63.65
CA VAL A 14 24.69 -5.08 -63.81
C VAL A 14 24.04 -3.69 -63.89
N ALA A 15 24.82 -2.74 -63.33
CA ALA A 15 24.75 -1.26 -63.31
C ALA A 15 23.69 -0.65 -62.35
N ASP A 16 24.02 -0.19 -61.14
CA ASP A 16 25.11 0.70 -60.66
C ASP A 16 25.03 2.14 -61.21
N THR A 17 24.80 3.08 -60.30
CA THR A 17 25.17 4.50 -60.46
C THR A 17 25.35 5.11 -59.08
N THR A 18 26.60 5.18 -58.64
CA THR A 18 27.03 6.04 -57.55
C THR A 18 27.23 7.47 -58.06
N ALA A 19 26.88 8.48 -57.25
CA ALA A 19 27.28 9.88 -57.48
C ALA A 19 27.34 10.66 -56.16
N SER A 20 28.33 11.53 -56.01
CA SER A 20 28.78 12.09 -54.74
C SER A 20 28.38 13.56 -54.51
N THR A 21 28.43 13.94 -53.23
CA THR A 21 28.62 15.26 -52.56
C THR A 21 28.92 16.52 -53.43
N PRO A 22 28.52 17.73 -52.97
CA PRO A 22 29.35 18.43 -51.96
C PRO A 22 28.61 19.28 -50.90
N SER A 23 29.31 19.55 -49.80
CA SER A 23 28.96 20.48 -48.73
C SER A 23 29.29 21.95 -49.08
N PRO A 24 28.69 22.94 -48.38
CA PRO A 24 29.27 24.29 -48.29
C PRO A 24 29.46 24.83 -46.85
N LYS A 25 30.68 25.27 -46.59
CA LYS A 25 31.12 26.37 -45.69
C LYS A 25 32.31 27.01 -46.43
N PRO A 26 32.59 28.34 -46.37
CA PRO A 26 32.59 29.13 -45.13
C PRO A 26 32.11 30.61 -45.25
N SER A 27 31.98 31.30 -44.12
CA SER A 27 32.20 32.76 -44.05
C SER A 27 32.56 33.20 -42.63
N SER A 28 33.80 33.64 -42.44
CA SER A 28 34.27 34.37 -41.26
C SER A 28 34.10 35.87 -41.47
N SER A 29 33.73 36.60 -40.41
CA SER A 29 34.00 38.05 -40.33
C SER A 29 34.25 38.46 -38.89
N ASP A 30 35.51 38.73 -38.57
CA ASP A 30 35.90 39.49 -37.38
C ASP A 30 35.15 40.83 -37.31
N HIS A 31 34.97 41.37 -36.10
CA HIS A 31 35.26 42.79 -35.83
C HIS A 31 35.83 42.94 -34.42
N LYS A 32 36.82 43.85 -34.30
CA LYS A 32 37.74 43.97 -33.17
C LYS A 32 37.37 45.10 -32.20
N ASN A 33 37.86 44.94 -30.97
CA ASN A 33 38.41 45.95 -30.04
C ASN A 33 37.69 47.28 -29.78
N GLY A 34 37.53 47.57 -28.49
CA GLY A 34 37.38 48.91 -27.91
C GLY A 34 37.91 48.95 -26.47
N ASP A 35 39.23 48.90 -26.30
CA ASP A 35 39.92 49.10 -25.00
C ASP A 35 39.99 50.59 -24.66
N SER A 36 39.56 51.01 -23.47
CA SER A 36 40.10 52.22 -22.84
C SER A 36 39.92 52.22 -21.32
N ARG A 37 41.04 51.98 -20.63
CA ARG A 37 41.27 52.07 -19.18
C ARG A 37 41.09 53.49 -18.63
N SER A 38 40.88 53.59 -17.29
CA SER A 38 41.52 54.51 -16.31
C SER A 38 40.48 55.04 -15.29
N ARG A 39 40.51 54.71 -13.99
CA ARG A 39 41.43 55.09 -12.88
C ARG A 39 40.77 56.13 -11.93
N SER A 40 40.49 55.67 -10.71
CA SER A 40 40.71 56.32 -9.39
C SER A 40 40.47 57.83 -9.19
N ASP A 41 39.52 58.19 -8.31
CA ASP A 41 39.76 58.66 -6.90
C ASP A 41 38.41 59.05 -6.26
N ASP A 42 37.98 58.37 -5.20
CA ASP A 42 38.02 58.78 -3.77
C ASP A 42 37.07 59.91 -3.33
N ALA A 43 36.19 59.59 -2.36
CA ALA A 43 35.89 60.41 -1.16
C ALA A 43 34.57 59.98 -0.47
N GLY A 44 34.71 59.16 0.59
CA GLY A 44 33.94 59.25 1.84
C GLY A 44 32.40 59.23 1.85
N ARG A 45 31.83 58.10 2.32
CA ARG A 45 30.99 58.12 3.55
C ARG A 45 30.84 56.74 4.17
N SER A 46 31.20 56.64 5.45
CA SER A 46 31.12 55.43 6.27
C SER A 46 29.73 55.19 6.83
N HIS A 47 29.19 53.98 6.65
CA HIS A 47 28.39 53.35 7.71
C HIS A 47 28.58 51.84 7.69
N LEU A 48 28.81 51.26 8.88
CA LEU A 48 29.12 49.84 9.02
C LEU A 48 27.88 48.96 8.86
N THR A 49 28.16 47.72 8.47
CA THR A 49 27.24 46.68 8.06
C THR A 49 26.44 46.07 9.22
N THR A 50 25.14 45.92 9.04
CA THR A 50 24.42 44.74 9.55
C THR A 50 23.37 44.30 8.55
N SER A 51 23.77 43.40 7.64
CA SER A 51 22.91 42.82 6.62
C SER A 51 22.09 41.67 7.20
N ALA A 52 21.03 42.00 7.94
CA ALA A 52 20.01 41.05 8.34
C ALA A 52 19.05 40.80 7.17
N VAL A 53 19.46 39.98 6.20
CA VAL A 53 18.51 39.30 5.31
C VAL A 53 17.58 38.45 6.20
N PRO A 54 16.24 38.55 6.03
CA PRO A 54 15.34 37.68 6.78
C PRO A 54 15.56 36.24 6.30
N SER A 55 16.19 35.44 7.15
CA SER A 55 16.38 34.01 6.91
C SER A 55 15.02 33.39 6.62
N SER A 56 14.77 33.03 5.36
CA SER A 56 13.63 32.20 5.00
C SER A 56 13.81 30.89 5.75
N SER A 57 13.06 30.71 6.83
CA SER A 57 12.98 29.43 7.52
C SER A 57 12.53 28.42 6.47
N SER A 58 13.46 27.56 6.05
CA SER A 58 13.14 26.41 5.23
C SER A 58 12.33 25.47 6.12
N ALA A 59 11.01 25.73 6.18
CA ALA A 59 10.05 24.83 6.76
C ALA A 59 10.32 23.48 6.10
N LEU A 60 10.71 22.49 6.92
CA LEU A 60 10.91 21.13 6.46
C LEU A 60 9.65 20.75 5.67
N PRO A 61 9.78 20.26 4.42
CA PRO A 61 8.60 19.88 3.66
C PRO A 61 7.79 18.89 4.51
N PRO A 62 6.45 19.07 4.59
CA PRO A 62 5.62 18.26 5.47
C PRO A 62 5.88 16.77 5.18
N PRO A 63 5.94 15.92 6.21
CA PRO A 63 6.33 14.52 6.04
C PRO A 63 5.40 13.85 5.03
N SER A 64 5.96 13.49 3.87
CA SER A 64 5.23 12.89 2.77
C SER A 64 4.49 11.64 3.25
N ALA A 65 3.19 11.57 3.02
CA ALA A 65 2.36 10.47 3.50
C ALA A 65 2.89 9.11 3.03
N MET A 66 3.17 8.24 4.00
CA MET A 66 3.68 6.89 3.77
C MET A 66 2.54 5.97 3.36
N ILE A 67 2.70 5.27 2.24
CA ILE A 67 1.73 4.30 1.75
C ILE A 67 2.39 2.93 1.51
N HIS A 68 1.60 1.86 1.64
CA HIS A 68 1.98 0.50 1.28
C HIS A 68 0.92 -0.05 0.31
N MET A 69 1.32 -0.27 -0.94
CA MET A 69 0.47 -0.80 -2.00
C MET A 69 0.90 -2.22 -2.37
N ARG A 70 -0.09 -3.04 -2.71
CA ARG A 70 0.09 -4.46 -3.06
C ARG A 70 -0.55 -4.71 -4.42
N CYS A 71 0.07 -5.52 -5.26
CA CYS A 71 -0.54 -5.97 -6.50
C CYS A 71 -0.18 -7.42 -6.81
N LEU A 72 -1.02 -8.05 -7.63
CA LEU A 72 -0.78 -9.37 -8.22
C LEU A 72 -0.03 -9.18 -9.53
N ILE A 73 1.07 -9.91 -9.69
CA ILE A 73 1.90 -9.94 -10.91
C ILE A 73 2.13 -11.39 -11.34
N VAL A 74 2.31 -11.64 -12.64
CA VAL A 74 2.60 -12.99 -13.14
C VAL A 74 4.03 -13.39 -12.77
N THR A 75 4.29 -14.67 -12.51
CA THR A 75 5.62 -15.19 -12.15
C THR A 75 6.71 -14.87 -13.19
N GLN A 76 6.33 -14.72 -14.46
CA GLN A 76 7.21 -14.24 -15.54
C GLN A 76 7.64 -12.78 -15.31
N ASP A 77 6.68 -11.85 -15.17
CA ASP A 77 6.96 -10.44 -14.88
C ASP A 77 7.75 -10.27 -13.58
N ALA A 78 7.42 -11.07 -12.56
CA ALA A 78 8.14 -11.11 -11.29
C ALA A 78 9.63 -11.45 -11.47
N SER A 79 9.97 -12.33 -12.41
CA SER A 79 11.36 -12.68 -12.74
C SER A 79 12.09 -11.52 -13.44
N ILE A 80 11.40 -10.80 -14.33
CA ILE A 80 11.91 -9.60 -15.01
C ILE A 80 12.15 -8.45 -14.01
N ILE A 81 11.21 -8.23 -13.08
CA ILE A 81 11.30 -7.21 -12.03
C ILE A 81 12.48 -7.48 -11.08
N ILE A 82 12.73 -8.74 -10.71
CA ILE A 82 13.85 -9.10 -9.81
C ILE A 82 15.19 -8.96 -10.55
N GLY A 83 15.30 -9.54 -11.75
CA GLY A 83 16.56 -9.58 -12.49
C GLY A 83 17.60 -10.54 -11.89
N LYS A 84 18.69 -10.80 -12.62
CA LYS A 84 19.76 -11.69 -12.15
C LYS A 84 20.41 -11.10 -10.89
N GLY A 85 20.45 -11.87 -9.79
CA GLY A 85 20.99 -11.41 -8.50
C GLY A 85 20.22 -10.26 -7.85
N GLY A 86 18.99 -9.97 -8.27
CA GLY A 86 18.22 -8.83 -7.75
C GLY A 86 18.60 -7.48 -8.37
N SER A 87 19.39 -7.45 -9.45
CA SER A 87 19.90 -6.22 -10.07
C SER A 87 18.80 -5.24 -10.46
N HIS A 88 17.74 -5.72 -11.13
CA HIS A 88 16.65 -4.87 -11.60
C HIS A 88 15.81 -4.30 -10.45
N VAL A 89 15.49 -5.11 -9.44
CA VAL A 89 14.70 -4.63 -8.30
C VAL A 89 15.50 -3.65 -7.43
N ASN A 90 16.82 -3.80 -7.35
CA ASN A 90 17.70 -2.83 -6.71
C ASN A 90 17.71 -1.50 -7.49
N GLU A 91 17.91 -1.52 -8.81
CA GLU A 91 17.87 -0.31 -9.63
C GLU A 91 16.51 0.42 -9.53
N ILE A 92 15.39 -0.32 -9.48
CA ILE A 92 14.06 0.25 -9.26
C ILE A 92 13.94 0.88 -7.86
N ARG A 93 14.48 0.26 -6.81
CA ARG A 93 14.51 0.84 -5.45
C ARG A 93 15.33 2.13 -5.43
N ASP A 94 16.51 2.12 -6.02
CA ASP A 94 17.45 3.25 -6.02
C ASP A 94 16.90 4.45 -6.80
N LYS A 95 16.33 4.23 -8.00
CA LYS A 95 15.73 5.31 -8.81
C LYS A 95 14.37 5.78 -8.27
N SER A 96 13.62 4.96 -7.53
CA SER A 96 12.30 5.36 -7.00
C SER A 96 12.34 5.91 -5.57
N GLY A 97 13.28 5.47 -4.73
CA GLY A 97 13.26 5.71 -3.28
C GLY A 97 12.24 4.85 -2.53
N ALA A 98 11.56 3.91 -3.20
CA ALA A 98 10.56 3.03 -2.60
C ALA A 98 11.13 1.65 -2.23
N ARG A 99 10.62 1.08 -1.14
CA ARG A 99 10.85 -0.32 -0.76
C ARG A 99 10.00 -1.23 -1.63
N VAL A 100 10.62 -1.92 -2.57
CA VAL A 100 9.98 -2.93 -3.45
C VAL A 100 10.32 -4.35 -2.96
N MET A 101 9.33 -5.22 -2.79
CA MET A 101 9.50 -6.60 -2.34
C MET A 101 8.52 -7.55 -3.06
N VAL A 102 9.06 -8.58 -3.70
CA VAL A 102 8.27 -9.65 -4.35
C VAL A 102 8.16 -10.84 -3.41
N SER A 103 6.96 -11.41 -3.26
CA SER A 103 6.75 -12.66 -2.52
C SER A 103 7.51 -13.82 -3.15
N GLU A 104 7.76 -14.87 -2.36
CA GLU A 104 8.25 -16.15 -2.88
C GLU A 104 7.28 -16.72 -3.94
N SER A 105 7.80 -17.60 -4.79
CA SER A 105 7.01 -18.28 -5.83
C SER A 105 6.39 -19.55 -5.25
N ILE A 106 5.07 -19.69 -5.34
CA ILE A 106 4.36 -20.88 -4.88
C ILE A 106 4.21 -21.84 -6.08
N PRO A 107 4.66 -23.10 -6.00
CA PRO A 107 4.46 -24.08 -7.07
C PRO A 107 2.99 -24.21 -7.48
N GLY A 108 2.72 -24.22 -8.79
CA GLY A 108 1.37 -24.29 -9.34
C GLY A 108 0.59 -22.96 -9.32
N ASN A 109 1.08 -21.90 -8.68
CA ASN A 109 0.46 -20.57 -8.72
C ASN A 109 1.15 -19.68 -9.78
N PRO A 110 0.43 -19.20 -10.82
CA PRO A 110 0.99 -18.31 -11.83
C PRO A 110 1.16 -16.86 -11.34
N GLU A 111 0.59 -16.48 -10.19
CA GLU A 111 0.65 -15.12 -9.64
C GLU A 111 1.48 -15.03 -8.35
N ARG A 112 2.18 -13.90 -8.19
CA ARG A 112 2.98 -13.52 -7.01
C ARG A 112 2.54 -12.15 -6.52
N ILE A 113 2.79 -11.85 -5.24
CA ILE A 113 2.43 -10.58 -4.62
C ILE A 113 3.64 -9.65 -4.68
N LEU A 114 3.48 -8.50 -5.33
CA LEU A 114 4.42 -7.39 -5.31
C LEU A 114 3.96 -6.36 -4.28
N ASN A 115 4.81 -6.09 -3.29
CA ASN A 115 4.60 -5.10 -2.24
C ASN A 115 5.52 -3.91 -2.52
N VAL A 116 4.96 -2.69 -2.53
CA VAL A 116 5.70 -1.44 -2.76
C VAL A 116 5.30 -0.45 -1.68
N SER A 117 6.28 0.12 -0.97
CA SER A 117 6.01 1.08 0.11
C SER A 117 7.04 2.19 0.25
N GLY A 118 6.59 3.33 0.77
CA GLY A 118 7.36 4.56 0.91
C GLY A 118 6.46 5.80 0.81
N PRO A 119 7.04 6.98 0.59
CA PRO A 119 6.32 8.16 0.15
C PRO A 119 5.46 7.88 -1.09
N LEU A 120 4.30 8.53 -1.23
CA LEU A 120 3.42 8.33 -2.39
C LEU A 120 4.12 8.56 -3.74
N ASP A 121 4.94 9.62 -3.85
CA ASP A 121 5.70 9.94 -5.07
C ASP A 121 6.69 8.81 -5.42
N ALA A 122 7.38 8.27 -4.39
CA ALA A 122 8.30 7.16 -4.56
C ALA A 122 7.58 5.87 -5.00
N VAL A 123 6.44 5.54 -4.37
CA VAL A 123 5.63 4.36 -4.69
C VAL A 123 5.07 4.45 -6.11
N SER A 124 4.46 5.57 -6.48
CA SER A 124 3.89 5.78 -7.80
C SER A 124 4.95 5.78 -8.91
N LYS A 125 6.12 6.42 -8.68
CA LYS A 125 7.28 6.35 -9.57
C LYS A 125 7.80 4.91 -9.72
N ALA A 126 7.86 4.13 -8.63
CA ALA A 126 8.29 2.73 -8.69
C ALA A 126 7.41 1.89 -9.63
N PHE A 127 6.09 2.07 -9.60
CA PHE A 127 5.18 1.37 -10.52
C PHE A 127 5.40 1.75 -11.99
N GLY A 128 5.72 3.02 -12.30
CA GLY A 128 6.14 3.43 -13.64
C GLY A 128 7.44 2.75 -14.09
N LEU A 129 8.45 2.65 -13.21
CA LEU A 129 9.71 1.96 -13.49
C LEU A 129 9.52 0.44 -13.65
N ILE A 130 8.63 -0.17 -12.87
CA ILE A 130 8.25 -1.59 -12.99
C ILE A 130 7.69 -1.88 -14.38
N VAL A 131 6.74 -1.06 -14.86
CA VAL A 131 6.15 -1.25 -16.21
C VAL A 131 7.19 -1.07 -17.30
N ARG A 132 8.04 -0.05 -17.22
CA ARG A 132 9.16 0.12 -18.16
C ARG A 132 10.08 -1.11 -18.17
N ARG A 133 10.42 -1.67 -17.00
CA ARG A 133 11.28 -2.87 -16.90
C ARG A 133 10.60 -4.13 -17.45
N ILE A 134 9.29 -4.30 -17.29
CA ILE A 134 8.50 -5.38 -17.93
C ILE A 134 8.52 -5.20 -19.46
N ASN A 135 8.48 -3.96 -19.94
CA ASN A 135 8.51 -3.61 -21.36
C ASN A 135 9.89 -3.63 -22.02
N ASP A 136 10.97 -3.74 -21.25
CA ASP A 136 12.35 -3.49 -21.69
C ASP A 136 12.54 -2.07 -22.26
N GLU A 137 11.79 -1.10 -21.72
CA GLU A 137 11.83 0.32 -22.07
C GLU A 137 12.83 1.09 -21.17
N PRO A 138 13.61 2.04 -21.71
CA PRO A 138 14.53 2.86 -20.93
C PRO A 138 13.80 3.77 -19.93
N PHE A 139 14.34 3.83 -18.71
CA PHE A 139 13.72 4.50 -17.57
C PHE A 139 13.53 6.01 -17.70
N ASP A 140 14.44 6.67 -18.42
CA ASP A 140 14.50 8.13 -18.48
C ASP A 140 13.83 8.70 -19.75
N VAL A 141 13.16 7.83 -20.55
CA VAL A 141 12.41 8.21 -21.76
C VAL A 141 10.90 8.18 -21.47
N PRO A 142 10.13 9.24 -21.81
CA PRO A 142 8.66 9.25 -21.70
C PRO A 142 7.99 8.16 -22.54
N SER A 143 6.85 7.64 -22.08
CA SER A 143 5.99 6.78 -22.89
C SER A 143 5.44 7.55 -24.09
N VAL A 144 5.44 6.93 -25.28
CA VAL A 144 4.93 7.53 -26.52
C VAL A 144 3.60 6.88 -26.94
N PRO A 145 2.80 7.52 -27.81
CA PRO A 145 1.67 6.85 -28.45
C PRO A 145 2.15 5.58 -29.17
N GLY A 146 1.68 4.41 -28.72
CA GLY A 146 2.13 3.10 -29.20
C GLY A 146 3.08 2.34 -28.24
N SER A 147 3.56 2.96 -27.15
CA SER A 147 4.25 2.23 -26.06
C SER A 147 3.39 1.08 -25.54
N ARG A 148 4.03 0.00 -25.07
CA ARG A 148 3.33 -1.25 -24.76
C ARG A 148 2.53 -1.11 -23.45
N ALA A 149 1.22 -1.31 -23.52
CA ALA A 149 0.36 -1.25 -22.33
C ALA A 149 0.49 -2.52 -21.47
N VAL A 150 0.54 -2.35 -20.15
CA VAL A 150 0.56 -3.44 -19.15
C VAL A 150 -0.63 -3.26 -18.20
N THR A 151 -1.17 -4.36 -17.66
CA THR A 151 -2.24 -4.32 -16.65
C THR A 151 -1.70 -4.70 -15.28
N ILE A 152 -1.70 -3.75 -14.33
CA ILE A 152 -1.36 -3.98 -12.93
C ILE A 152 -2.64 -4.26 -12.13
N LYS A 153 -2.67 -5.37 -11.37
CA LYS A 153 -3.81 -5.80 -10.54
C LYS A 153 -3.60 -5.40 -9.08
N PHE A 154 -3.93 -4.17 -8.71
CA PHE A 154 -3.81 -3.71 -7.32
C PHE A 154 -4.79 -4.43 -6.39
N MET A 155 -4.31 -4.81 -5.21
CA MET A 155 -5.12 -5.38 -4.13
C MET A 155 -5.58 -4.22 -3.23
N ILE A 156 -6.87 -3.89 -3.30
CA ILE A 156 -7.48 -2.78 -2.54
C ILE A 156 -8.41 -3.37 -1.48
N PRO A 157 -8.21 -3.08 -0.17
CA PRO A 157 -9.15 -3.51 0.86
C PRO A 157 -10.59 -3.08 0.52
N ASN A 158 -11.57 -3.97 0.65
CA ASN A 158 -12.94 -3.72 0.23
C ASN A 158 -13.53 -2.44 0.85
N SER A 159 -13.19 -2.14 2.11
CA SER A 159 -13.56 -0.91 2.81
C SER A 159 -13.06 0.38 2.15
N ARG A 160 -11.95 0.32 1.40
CA ARG A 160 -11.36 1.45 0.67
C ARG A 160 -11.66 1.45 -0.83
N MET A 161 -12.24 0.37 -1.39
CA MET A 161 -12.61 0.33 -2.80
C MET A 161 -13.66 1.39 -3.16
N GLY A 162 -14.59 1.67 -2.25
CA GLY A 162 -15.64 2.67 -2.45
C GLY A 162 -15.15 4.11 -2.64
N SER A 163 -14.05 4.51 -1.98
CA SER A 163 -13.48 5.85 -2.17
C SER A 163 -12.76 5.98 -3.52
N VAL A 164 -12.09 4.92 -3.98
CA VAL A 164 -11.43 4.88 -5.30
C VAL A 164 -12.45 4.90 -6.45
N ILE A 165 -13.59 4.21 -6.30
CA ILE A 165 -14.68 4.25 -7.29
C ILE A 165 -15.37 5.63 -7.27
N GLY A 166 -15.70 6.15 -6.08
CA GLY A 166 -16.48 7.37 -5.91
C GLY A 166 -17.98 7.18 -6.19
N LYS A 167 -18.78 8.19 -5.82
CA LYS A 167 -20.24 8.17 -6.05
C LYS A 167 -20.52 8.09 -7.56
N GLN A 168 -21.36 7.15 -7.99
CA GLN A 168 -21.67 6.91 -9.42
C GLN A 168 -20.42 6.64 -10.31
N GLY A 169 -19.30 6.20 -9.71
CA GLY A 169 -18.04 6.00 -10.45
C GLY A 169 -17.32 7.30 -10.84
N SER A 170 -17.64 8.43 -10.20
CA SER A 170 -17.03 9.73 -10.53
C SER A 170 -15.51 9.75 -10.35
N LYS A 171 -15.00 9.23 -9.23
CA LYS A 171 -13.57 9.29 -8.91
C LYS A 171 -12.74 8.35 -9.79
N ILE A 172 -13.23 7.15 -10.09
CA ILE A 172 -12.54 6.24 -11.03
C ILE A 172 -12.58 6.75 -12.47
N LYS A 173 -13.58 7.56 -12.87
CA LYS A 173 -13.55 8.28 -14.16
C LYS A 173 -12.50 9.38 -14.16
N GLU A 174 -12.50 10.24 -13.14
CA GLU A 174 -11.50 11.31 -12.97
C GLU A 174 -10.05 10.77 -13.02
N ILE A 175 -9.77 9.62 -12.40
CA ILE A 175 -8.44 8.97 -12.48
C ILE A 175 -8.13 8.52 -13.91
N GLN A 176 -9.10 7.93 -14.63
CA GLN A 176 -8.89 7.49 -16.02
C GLN A 176 -8.62 8.69 -16.93
N ASP A 177 -9.42 9.76 -16.81
CA ASP A 177 -9.29 10.98 -17.60
C ASP A 177 -7.95 11.69 -17.34
N ALA A 178 -7.50 11.76 -16.08
CA ALA A 178 -6.25 12.41 -15.68
C ALA A 178 -4.98 11.59 -15.98
N SER A 179 -5.08 10.27 -16.08
CA SER A 179 -3.91 9.37 -16.30
C SER A 179 -3.81 8.80 -17.72
N GLY A 180 -4.90 8.77 -18.48
CA GLY A 180 -5.00 8.02 -19.73
C GLY A 180 -4.97 6.49 -19.53
N ALA A 181 -4.94 5.99 -18.29
CA ALA A 181 -5.07 4.57 -18.00
C ALA A 181 -6.54 4.14 -18.00
N ARG A 182 -6.82 2.86 -18.28
CA ARG A 182 -8.13 2.25 -18.12
C ARG A 182 -8.20 1.55 -16.76
N LEU A 183 -9.21 1.86 -15.95
CA LEU A 183 -9.37 1.33 -14.60
C LEU A 183 -10.64 0.48 -14.50
N ASN A 184 -10.53 -0.72 -13.92
CA ASN A 184 -11.64 -1.63 -13.69
C ASN A 184 -11.57 -2.27 -12.29
N ALA A 185 -12.62 -2.10 -11.49
CA ALA A 185 -12.71 -2.68 -10.14
C ALA A 185 -13.52 -3.99 -10.16
N SER A 186 -12.98 -5.08 -9.63
CA SER A 186 -13.69 -6.36 -9.51
C SER A 186 -14.91 -6.20 -8.58
N GLU A 187 -16.05 -6.80 -8.94
CA GLU A 187 -17.25 -6.76 -8.10
C GLU A 187 -17.03 -7.51 -6.77
N GLY A 188 -16.51 -8.74 -6.86
CA GLY A 188 -16.20 -9.59 -5.72
C GLY A 188 -14.82 -9.36 -5.11
N MET A 189 -14.67 -9.79 -3.85
CA MET A 189 -13.39 -9.91 -3.15
C MET A 189 -12.60 -11.13 -3.66
N LEU A 190 -11.28 -11.10 -3.48
CA LEU A 190 -10.40 -12.25 -3.72
C LEU A 190 -10.72 -13.40 -2.76
N PRO A 191 -10.70 -14.67 -3.22
CA PRO A 191 -10.93 -15.83 -2.35
C PRO A 191 -10.02 -15.82 -1.12
N GLY A 192 -10.60 -16.02 0.06
CA GLY A 192 -9.86 -16.03 1.33
C GLY A 192 -9.33 -14.67 1.81
N SER A 193 -9.59 -13.57 1.10
CA SER A 193 -9.15 -12.21 1.45
C SER A 193 -10.33 -11.25 1.66
N THR A 194 -10.03 -10.08 2.23
CA THR A 194 -10.93 -8.91 2.31
C THR A 194 -10.60 -7.85 1.26
N GLU A 195 -9.67 -8.14 0.34
CA GLU A 195 -9.23 -7.27 -0.74
C GLU A 195 -9.98 -7.56 -2.05
N ARG A 196 -10.27 -6.52 -2.82
CA ARG A 196 -10.80 -6.57 -4.19
C ARG A 196 -9.69 -6.18 -5.17
N VAL A 197 -9.79 -6.62 -6.42
CA VAL A 197 -8.82 -6.28 -7.46
C VAL A 197 -9.23 -4.98 -8.14
N LEU A 198 -8.30 -4.03 -8.23
CA LEU A 198 -8.38 -2.89 -9.13
C LEU A 198 -7.36 -3.13 -10.26
N SER A 199 -7.86 -3.46 -11.46
CA SER A 199 -7.05 -3.57 -12.66
C SER A 199 -6.82 -2.18 -13.25
N VAL A 200 -5.56 -1.80 -13.42
CA VAL A 200 -5.15 -0.53 -14.02
C VAL A 200 -4.30 -0.88 -15.24
N ALA A 201 -4.79 -0.54 -16.44
CA ALA A 201 -4.16 -0.88 -17.71
C ALA A 201 -3.71 0.38 -18.45
N GLY A 202 -2.45 0.43 -18.86
CA GLY A 202 -1.89 1.59 -19.56
C GLY A 202 -0.39 1.48 -19.82
N VAL A 203 0.17 2.51 -20.44
CA VAL A 203 1.63 2.68 -20.59
C VAL A 203 2.27 3.08 -19.25
N ALA A 204 3.59 3.02 -19.15
CA ALA A 204 4.30 3.23 -17.88
C ALA A 204 3.95 4.56 -17.18
N ASP A 205 3.87 5.67 -17.93
CA ASP A 205 3.53 6.97 -17.34
C ASP A 205 2.04 7.06 -16.93
N ALA A 206 1.14 6.41 -17.68
CA ALA A 206 -0.27 6.31 -17.29
C ALA A 206 -0.44 5.50 -15.99
N ILE A 207 0.31 4.41 -15.82
CA ILE A 207 0.32 3.62 -14.57
C ILE A 207 0.91 4.43 -13.42
N HIS A 208 2.00 5.19 -13.64
CA HIS A 208 2.57 6.10 -12.64
C HIS A 208 1.53 7.12 -12.14
N ILE A 209 0.91 7.87 -13.07
CA ILE A 209 -0.09 8.90 -12.75
C ILE A 209 -1.33 8.28 -12.07
N ALA A 210 -1.86 7.18 -12.59
CA ALA A 210 -3.00 6.50 -11.99
C ALA A 210 -2.70 6.02 -10.55
N THR A 211 -1.50 5.47 -10.32
CA THR A 211 -1.07 5.02 -9.00
C THR A 211 -0.98 6.17 -8.00
N TYR A 212 -0.50 7.34 -8.43
CA TYR A 212 -0.46 8.54 -7.60
C TYR A 212 -1.86 8.95 -7.12
N TYR A 213 -2.83 9.09 -8.04
CA TYR A 213 -4.20 9.44 -7.68
C TYR A 213 -4.89 8.37 -6.80
N ILE A 214 -4.72 7.08 -7.13
CA ILE A 214 -5.23 5.98 -6.30
C ILE A 214 -4.64 6.08 -4.88
N GLY A 215 -3.33 6.29 -4.77
CA GLY A 215 -2.64 6.37 -3.49
C GLY A 215 -3.11 7.55 -2.62
N ASN A 216 -3.28 8.74 -3.19
CA ASN A 216 -3.89 9.89 -2.50
C ASN A 216 -5.26 9.53 -1.90
N ILE A 217 -6.14 8.92 -2.69
CA ILE A 217 -7.48 8.51 -2.22
C ILE A 217 -7.41 7.45 -1.10
N LEU A 218 -6.42 6.55 -1.15
CA LEU A 218 -6.23 5.52 -0.13
C LEU A 218 -5.65 6.07 1.19
N ILE A 219 -4.88 7.16 1.12
CA ILE A 219 -4.37 7.93 2.27
C ILE A 219 -5.52 8.74 2.88
N GLU A 220 -6.24 9.54 2.10
CA GLU A 220 -7.41 10.31 2.57
C GLU A 220 -8.49 9.41 3.20
N ALA A 221 -8.73 8.23 2.63
CA ALA A 221 -9.68 7.26 3.18
C ALA A 221 -9.21 6.69 4.54
N GLN A 222 -7.90 6.64 4.79
CA GLN A 222 -7.35 6.25 6.09
C GLN A 222 -7.57 7.37 7.12
N GLU A 223 -7.35 8.63 6.74
CA GLU A 223 -7.62 9.81 7.58
C GLU A 223 -9.11 10.10 7.80
N ARG A 224 -9.99 9.60 6.94
CA ARG A 224 -11.46 9.64 7.12
C ARG A 224 -12.00 8.46 7.93
N THR A 225 -11.13 7.53 8.38
CA THR A 225 -11.50 6.41 9.27
C THR A 225 -10.95 6.49 10.73
N PRO A 226 -10.83 7.66 11.38
CA PRO A 226 -10.88 7.76 12.84
C PRO A 226 -12.33 8.00 13.29
N SER A 227 -12.87 7.07 14.08
CA SER A 227 -13.88 7.33 15.11
C SER A 227 -15.17 8.07 14.70
N SER A 228 -15.71 7.84 13.50
CA SER A 228 -16.85 8.61 12.96
C SER A 228 -18.03 7.77 12.46
N SER A 229 -18.43 6.74 13.23
CA SER A 229 -19.74 6.09 13.07
C SER A 229 -20.33 5.55 14.38
N SER A 230 -20.34 6.37 15.43
CA SER A 230 -21.14 6.12 16.64
C SER A 230 -21.60 7.43 17.28
N GLY A 231 -22.72 7.97 16.78
CA GLY A 231 -23.52 8.97 17.48
C GLY A 231 -24.22 8.35 18.70
N HIS A 232 -23.45 7.84 19.66
CA HIS A 232 -23.94 7.31 20.92
C HIS A 232 -23.41 8.20 22.05
N SER A 233 -24.32 9.01 22.58
CA SER A 233 -24.15 9.77 23.81
C SER A 233 -23.53 8.87 24.90
N SER A 234 -22.30 9.16 25.28
CA SER A 234 -21.64 8.49 26.41
C SER A 234 -22.33 8.90 27.70
N TYR A 235 -23.26 8.04 28.15
CA TYR A 235 -23.89 8.14 29.46
C TYR A 235 -22.79 8.18 30.53
N ARG A 236 -22.60 9.36 31.14
CA ARG A 236 -21.63 9.59 32.22
C ARG A 236 -22.35 9.43 33.55
N PRO A 237 -22.18 8.33 34.29
CA PRO A 237 -22.74 8.22 35.63
C PRO A 237 -21.98 9.19 36.53
N SER A 238 -22.64 10.25 36.98
CA SER A 238 -22.09 11.14 38.00
C SER A 238 -22.13 10.41 39.34
N SER A 239 -20.99 9.85 39.76
CA SER A 239 -20.84 9.29 41.10
C SER A 239 -20.80 10.42 42.13
N TYR A 240 -21.95 10.72 42.72
CA TYR A 240 -22.04 11.55 43.92
C TYR A 240 -21.26 10.90 45.06
N THR A 241 -20.15 11.50 45.47
CA THR A 241 -19.58 11.25 46.80
C THR A 241 -19.20 12.60 47.42
N ARG A 242 -20.06 13.08 48.32
CA ARG A 242 -19.76 14.19 49.22
C ARG A 242 -18.48 13.88 50.00
N ARG A 243 -17.59 14.86 50.13
CA ARG A 243 -16.77 15.05 51.33
C ARG A 243 -16.86 16.51 51.80
N PRO A 244 -17.05 16.77 53.09
CA PRO A 244 -17.04 18.12 53.65
C PRO A 244 -15.61 18.63 53.86
N PRO A 245 -15.40 19.95 54.01
CA PRO A 245 -14.09 20.53 54.22
C PRO A 245 -13.67 20.52 55.70
N TYR A 246 -12.39 20.30 55.97
CA TYR A 246 -11.79 20.76 57.23
C TYR A 246 -10.32 21.19 57.02
N SER A 247 -9.90 22.15 57.85
CA SER A 247 -8.61 22.85 57.79
C SER A 247 -7.55 22.15 58.65
N GLY A 248 -6.25 22.39 58.39
CA GLY A 248 -5.20 22.04 59.36
C GLY A 248 -3.80 21.77 58.77
N SER A 249 -2.92 22.77 58.88
CA SER A 249 -1.47 22.66 58.65
C SER A 249 -0.77 21.71 59.66
N SER A 250 0.32 21.03 59.25
CA SER A 250 1.70 21.27 59.77
C SER A 250 2.68 20.07 59.66
N TYR A 251 3.75 20.28 58.88
CA TYR A 251 5.17 19.99 59.20
C TYR A 251 5.62 18.65 59.85
N VAL A 252 6.36 17.81 59.10
CA VAL A 252 7.57 17.05 59.56
C VAL A 252 8.51 16.84 58.35
N PRO A 253 9.84 17.07 58.45
CA PRO A 253 10.79 16.89 57.34
C PRO A 253 11.50 15.51 57.36
N GLY A 254 11.87 14.98 56.18
CA GLY A 254 12.63 13.73 56.05
C GLY A 254 13.25 13.52 54.66
N TYR A 255 14.56 13.31 54.62
CA TYR A 255 15.44 13.09 53.46
C TYR A 255 14.88 12.19 52.33
N SER A 256 15.15 12.57 51.08
CA SER A 256 15.40 11.61 49.98
C SER A 256 16.23 12.23 48.85
N SER A 257 17.13 11.41 48.28
CA SER A 257 18.18 11.81 47.34
C SER A 257 17.66 12.29 45.99
N HIS A 258 18.39 13.22 45.38
CA HIS A 258 18.23 13.59 43.98
C HIS A 258 18.78 12.48 43.07
N HIS A 259 17.93 11.88 42.24
CA HIS A 259 18.36 11.14 41.04
C HIS A 259 17.84 11.85 39.78
N PRO A 260 18.71 12.25 38.83
CA PRO A 260 18.27 12.90 37.61
C PRO A 260 17.53 11.95 36.66
N TYR A 261 16.56 12.51 35.96
CA TYR A 261 15.75 11.89 34.92
C TYR A 261 16.53 11.02 33.92
N ALA A 262 16.01 9.80 33.69
CA ALA A 262 16.14 9.10 32.43
C ALA A 262 14.79 9.16 31.68
N PRO A 263 14.76 9.33 30.35
CA PRO A 263 13.51 9.42 29.60
C PRO A 263 12.80 8.06 29.55
N SER A 264 11.48 8.05 29.80
CA SER A 264 10.68 6.84 29.71
C SER A 264 10.59 6.34 28.26
N GLN A 265 11.33 5.27 27.96
CA GLN A 265 11.04 4.44 26.79
C GLN A 265 9.62 3.88 26.94
N ASN A 266 8.71 4.26 26.04
CA ASN A 266 7.48 3.49 25.84
C ASN A 266 7.90 2.08 25.41
N PRO A 267 7.56 1.01 26.16
CA PRO A 267 7.87 -0.33 25.73
C PRO A 267 7.14 -0.61 24.40
N PRO A 268 7.77 -1.35 23.46
CA PRO A 268 7.12 -1.70 22.20
C PRO A 268 5.82 -2.45 22.52
N GLN A 269 4.69 -1.98 21.99
CA GLN A 269 3.39 -2.60 22.26
C GLN A 269 3.38 -4.04 21.75
N GLN A 270 3.52 -4.98 22.69
CA GLN A 270 3.83 -6.37 22.38
C GLN A 270 2.58 -7.08 21.86
N LEU A 271 2.57 -7.40 20.56
CA LEU A 271 1.51 -8.18 19.96
C LEU A 271 1.48 -9.57 20.61
N GLN A 272 0.34 -9.91 21.20
CA GLN A 272 0.09 -11.21 21.80
C GLN A 272 -0.65 -12.11 20.81
N THR A 273 -0.71 -13.41 21.10
CA THR A 273 -1.53 -14.37 20.37
C THR A 273 -2.32 -15.23 21.35
N GLN A 274 -3.64 -15.28 21.16
CA GLN A 274 -4.56 -16.11 21.92
C GLN A 274 -5.12 -17.21 21.02
N GLN A 275 -5.29 -18.41 21.57
CA GLN A 275 -5.95 -19.52 20.92
C GLN A 275 -7.29 -19.80 21.62
N ILE A 276 -8.32 -20.12 20.84
CA ILE A 276 -9.61 -20.61 21.32
C ILE A 276 -10.08 -21.78 20.44
N TYR A 277 -10.86 -22.69 21.00
CA TYR A 277 -11.48 -23.80 20.30
C TYR A 277 -12.98 -23.53 20.14
N ILE A 278 -13.52 -23.75 18.95
CA ILE A 278 -14.94 -23.57 18.63
C ILE A 278 -15.48 -24.87 18.01
N PRO A 279 -16.60 -25.44 18.50
CA PRO A 279 -17.22 -26.61 17.87
C PRO A 279 -17.52 -26.39 16.38
N ASN A 280 -17.27 -27.41 15.56
CA ASN A 280 -17.42 -27.35 14.10
C ASN A 280 -18.83 -26.89 13.67
N ASP A 281 -19.87 -27.34 14.37
CA ASP A 281 -21.27 -26.97 14.08
C ASP A 281 -21.57 -25.48 14.32
N LEU A 282 -20.80 -24.83 15.22
CA LEU A 282 -20.97 -23.42 15.56
C LEU A 282 -20.04 -22.50 14.76
N VAL A 283 -18.94 -22.99 14.20
CA VAL A 283 -17.99 -22.12 13.48
C VAL A 283 -18.63 -21.47 12.23
N GLY A 284 -19.65 -22.11 11.65
CA GLY A 284 -20.43 -21.54 10.54
C GLY A 284 -21.16 -20.23 10.90
N CYS A 285 -21.66 -20.09 12.13
CA CYS A 285 -22.35 -18.87 12.57
C CYS A 285 -21.39 -17.71 12.91
N ILE A 286 -20.14 -18.07 13.22
CA ILE A 286 -19.02 -17.16 13.46
C ILE A 286 -18.46 -16.63 12.13
N ILE A 287 -18.25 -17.51 11.16
CA ILE A 287 -17.78 -17.14 9.82
C ILE A 287 -18.86 -16.31 9.10
N GLY A 288 -20.11 -16.79 9.12
CA GLY A 288 -21.22 -16.20 8.37
C GLY A 288 -21.13 -16.45 6.85
N LYS A 289 -22.22 -16.18 6.13
CA LYS A 289 -22.25 -16.35 4.66
C LYS A 289 -21.15 -15.48 4.02
N GLY A 290 -20.29 -16.09 3.21
CA GLY A 290 -19.15 -15.41 2.56
C GLY A 290 -18.08 -14.84 3.52
N GLY A 291 -18.01 -15.31 4.78
CA GLY A 291 -17.09 -14.77 5.79
C GLY A 291 -17.50 -13.41 6.37
N SER A 292 -18.72 -12.95 6.09
CA SER A 292 -19.22 -11.63 6.50
C SER A 292 -19.10 -11.36 8.01
N LYS A 293 -19.48 -12.33 8.87
CA LYS A 293 -19.48 -12.12 10.33
C LYS A 293 -18.09 -12.20 10.95
N ILE A 294 -17.21 -13.10 10.50
CA ILE A 294 -15.83 -13.09 11.00
C ILE A 294 -15.08 -11.84 10.55
N ASN A 295 -15.40 -11.30 9.36
CA ASN A 295 -14.82 -10.04 8.87
C ASN A 295 -15.29 -8.82 9.68
N GLU A 296 -16.56 -8.78 10.10
CA GLU A 296 -17.08 -7.78 11.05
C GLU A 296 -16.35 -7.84 12.40
N ILE A 297 -16.17 -9.04 12.96
CA ILE A 297 -15.44 -9.24 14.23
C ILE A 297 -13.98 -8.78 14.11
N ARG A 298 -13.26 -9.19 13.05
CA ARG A 298 -11.89 -8.75 12.75
C ARG A 298 -11.78 -7.23 12.65
N HIS A 299 -12.77 -6.58 12.03
CA HIS A 299 -12.80 -5.13 11.86
C HIS A 299 -13.05 -4.40 13.17
N MET A 300 -14.07 -4.80 13.93
CA MET A 300 -14.40 -4.21 15.23
C MET A 300 -13.25 -4.39 16.23
N SER A 301 -12.64 -5.58 16.30
CA SER A 301 -11.59 -5.86 17.27
C SER A 301 -10.20 -5.38 16.86
N ALA A 302 -10.01 -4.93 15.61
CA ALA A 302 -8.70 -4.65 15.02
C ALA A 302 -7.64 -5.74 15.32
N SER A 303 -8.04 -7.01 15.21
CA SER A 303 -7.18 -8.18 15.46
C SER A 303 -7.07 -9.07 14.23
N GLN A 304 -5.92 -9.70 14.03
CA GLN A 304 -5.75 -10.74 13.03
C GLN A 304 -6.35 -12.05 13.54
N ILE A 305 -7.48 -12.48 12.98
CA ILE A 305 -8.15 -13.73 13.38
C ILE A 305 -8.02 -14.76 12.26
N LYS A 306 -7.37 -15.90 12.54
CA LYS A 306 -7.18 -17.03 11.61
C LYS A 306 -7.98 -18.23 12.13
N ILE A 307 -8.85 -18.79 11.31
CA ILE A 307 -9.60 -20.02 11.61
C ILE A 307 -8.89 -21.14 10.85
N MET A 308 -8.39 -22.15 11.56
CA MET A 308 -7.68 -23.29 10.96
C MET A 308 -8.66 -24.25 10.28
N GLU A 309 -8.22 -25.22 9.50
CA GLU A 309 -9.11 -26.28 9.00
C GLU A 309 -9.43 -27.30 10.12
N PRO A 310 -10.55 -28.05 10.03
CA PRO A 310 -10.84 -29.11 11.01
C PRO A 310 -9.67 -30.10 11.08
N GLY A 311 -9.19 -30.41 12.29
CA GLY A 311 -8.01 -31.24 12.51
C GLY A 311 -6.65 -30.57 12.28
N ALA A 312 -6.59 -29.39 11.66
CA ALA A 312 -5.33 -28.67 11.43
C ALA A 312 -4.93 -27.81 12.65
N GLY A 313 -3.77 -28.12 13.24
CA GLY A 313 -3.15 -27.32 14.30
C GLY A 313 -2.25 -26.21 13.75
N LEU A 314 -1.56 -25.53 14.67
CA LEU A 314 -0.59 -24.51 14.32
C LEU A 314 0.65 -25.13 13.65
N ASN A 315 1.18 -24.49 12.61
CA ASN A 315 2.38 -24.93 11.87
C ASN A 315 2.30 -26.34 11.26
N GLY A 316 1.11 -26.84 10.93
CA GLY A 316 0.94 -28.15 10.29
C GLY A 316 1.04 -29.35 11.24
N ALA A 317 1.22 -29.12 12.54
CA ALA A 317 0.98 -30.14 13.55
C ALA A 317 -0.51 -30.53 13.57
N PRO A 318 -0.87 -31.78 13.94
CA PRO A 318 -2.26 -32.13 14.19
C PRO A 318 -2.85 -31.28 15.33
N SER A 319 -4.13 -30.96 15.22
CA SER A 319 -4.89 -30.24 16.27
C SER A 319 -4.84 -31.02 17.59
N SER A 320 -4.57 -30.32 18.70
CA SER A 320 -4.69 -30.86 20.06
C SER A 320 -6.08 -30.65 20.70
N GLY A 321 -7.04 -30.09 19.95
CA GLY A 321 -8.45 -30.04 20.34
C GLY A 321 -9.18 -31.38 20.08
N SER A 322 -10.38 -31.54 20.64
CA SER A 322 -11.19 -32.75 20.43
C SER A 322 -11.65 -32.85 18.96
N GLU A 323 -12.00 -34.06 18.49
CA GLU A 323 -12.36 -34.34 17.08
C GLU A 323 -13.55 -33.53 16.52
N GLY A 324 -14.30 -32.81 17.37
CA GLY A 324 -15.38 -31.91 17.00
C GLY A 324 -15.03 -30.41 16.96
N GLU A 325 -13.78 -30.01 17.19
CA GLU A 325 -13.40 -28.61 17.44
C GLU A 325 -12.48 -28.01 16.36
N ARG A 326 -12.60 -26.69 16.19
CA ARG A 326 -11.84 -25.89 15.22
C ARG A 326 -11.03 -24.82 15.94
N LEU A 327 -9.71 -24.84 15.74
CA LEU A 327 -8.79 -23.88 16.32
C LEU A 327 -8.94 -22.49 15.65
N VAL A 328 -9.16 -21.47 16.47
CA VAL A 328 -9.15 -20.07 16.08
C VAL A 328 -8.01 -19.35 16.80
N VAL A 329 -7.16 -18.68 16.03
CA VAL A 329 -5.95 -17.99 16.47
C VAL A 329 -6.16 -16.49 16.30
N ILE A 330 -5.97 -15.72 17.38
CA ILE A 330 -6.21 -14.27 17.43
C ILE A 330 -4.90 -13.59 17.80
N THR A 331 -4.33 -12.80 16.89
CA THR A 331 -3.09 -12.04 17.11
C THR A 331 -3.38 -10.54 17.07
N GLY A 332 -2.87 -9.78 18.05
CA GLY A 332 -3.15 -8.36 18.18
C GLY A 332 -2.64 -7.75 19.49
N GLN A 333 -3.05 -6.50 19.77
CA GLN A 333 -2.87 -5.92 21.10
C GLN A 333 -3.74 -6.64 22.14
N PRO A 334 -3.37 -6.68 23.43
CA PRO A 334 -4.17 -7.36 24.46
C PRO A 334 -5.64 -6.92 24.51
N THR A 335 -5.90 -5.60 24.41
CA THR A 335 -7.24 -5.01 24.35
C THR A 335 -8.02 -5.46 23.10
N ASN A 336 -7.35 -5.50 21.96
CA ASN A 336 -7.91 -5.93 20.67
C ASN A 336 -8.30 -7.41 20.72
N ILE A 337 -7.43 -8.26 21.29
CA ILE A 337 -7.70 -9.69 21.51
C ILE A 337 -8.90 -9.88 22.43
N GLN A 338 -8.96 -9.18 23.56
CA GLN A 338 -10.11 -9.26 24.48
C GLN A 338 -11.42 -8.91 23.79
N MET A 339 -11.44 -7.85 22.98
CA MET A 339 -12.62 -7.47 22.19
C MET A 339 -12.99 -8.55 21.15
N ALA A 340 -12.00 -9.12 20.45
CA ALA A 340 -12.22 -10.21 19.50
C ALA A 340 -12.88 -11.43 20.18
N VAL A 341 -12.33 -11.85 21.33
CA VAL A 341 -12.82 -12.98 22.13
C VAL A 341 -14.25 -12.73 22.61
N GLN A 342 -14.56 -11.53 23.12
CA GLN A 342 -15.93 -11.19 23.54
C GLN A 342 -16.94 -11.25 22.38
N LEU A 343 -16.58 -10.70 21.22
CA LEU A 343 -17.45 -10.71 20.03
C LEU A 343 -17.69 -12.14 19.50
N LEU A 344 -16.67 -12.99 19.54
CA LEU A 344 -16.78 -14.41 19.17
C LEU A 344 -17.72 -15.15 20.12
N TYR A 345 -17.51 -15.05 21.44
CA TYR A 345 -18.42 -15.68 22.42
C TYR A 345 -19.85 -15.15 22.34
N HIS A 346 -20.03 -13.84 22.18
CA HIS A 346 -21.36 -13.25 22.03
C HIS A 346 -22.11 -13.81 20.81
N ARG A 347 -21.39 -14.04 19.69
CA ARG A 347 -21.99 -14.63 18.49
C ARG A 347 -22.29 -16.13 18.65
N LEU A 348 -21.44 -16.88 19.36
CA LEU A 348 -21.72 -18.29 19.71
C LEU A 348 -23.00 -18.41 20.55
N GLU A 349 -23.13 -17.60 21.61
CA GLU A 349 -24.29 -17.66 22.50
C GLU A 349 -25.58 -17.24 21.78
N GLN A 350 -25.54 -16.22 20.89
CA GLN A 350 -26.69 -15.86 20.05
C GLN A 350 -27.19 -17.03 19.19
N GLU A 351 -26.30 -17.81 18.57
CA GLU A 351 -26.72 -18.94 17.73
C GLU A 351 -27.21 -20.11 18.59
N LYS A 352 -26.57 -20.40 19.72
CA LYS A 352 -27.01 -21.41 20.70
C LYS A 352 -28.41 -21.11 21.23
N GLN A 353 -28.68 -19.85 21.60
CA GLN A 353 -30.01 -19.41 22.03
C GLN A 353 -31.08 -19.56 20.94
N LYS A 354 -30.69 -19.37 19.67
CA LYS A 354 -31.56 -19.56 18.50
C LYS A 354 -31.83 -21.05 18.22
N GLN A 355 -30.83 -21.92 18.34
CA GLN A 355 -30.99 -23.38 18.22
C GLN A 355 -31.94 -23.91 19.31
N LEU A 356 -31.79 -23.48 20.57
CA LEU A 356 -32.69 -23.83 21.68
C LEU A 356 -34.13 -23.38 21.46
N ARG A 357 -34.36 -22.24 20.79
CA ARG A 357 -35.72 -21.80 20.41
C ARG A 357 -36.29 -22.65 19.27
N ALA A 358 -35.48 -23.03 18.30
CA ALA A 358 -35.90 -23.87 17.18
C ALA A 358 -36.29 -25.29 17.62
N SER A 359 -35.53 -25.90 18.54
CA SER A 359 -35.84 -27.24 19.07
C SER A 359 -37.12 -27.27 19.90
N ALA A 360 -37.40 -26.21 20.68
CA ALA A 360 -38.64 -26.08 21.45
C ALA A 360 -39.90 -25.93 20.57
N SER A 361 -39.78 -25.30 19.39
CA SER A 361 -40.89 -25.23 18.43
C SER A 361 -41.14 -26.55 17.68
N SER A 362 -40.15 -27.43 17.55
CA SER A 362 -40.32 -28.73 16.88
C SER A 362 -40.88 -29.84 17.77
N SER A 363 -40.91 -29.65 19.10
CA SER A 363 -41.43 -30.62 20.07
C SER A 363 -42.86 -30.34 20.53
N SER A 364 -43.57 -29.43 19.86
CA SER A 364 -44.92 -28.98 20.20
C SER A 364 -45.90 -29.05 19.01
N SER A 365 -45.60 -29.90 18.02
CA SER A 365 -46.42 -30.23 16.85
C SER A 365 -46.62 -31.74 16.75
#